data_AF-A0A8B9S5Q2-F1
#
_entry.id   AF-A0A8B9S5Q2-F1
#
_cell.length_a   1.000
_cell.length_b   1.000
_cell.length_c   1.000
_cell.angle_alpha   90.00
_cell.angle_beta   90.00
_cell.angle_gamma   90.00
#
_symmetry.space_group_name_H-M   'P 1'
#
loop_
_entity.id
_entity.type
_entity.pdbx_description
1 polymer ?
#
loop_
_entity_poly.entity_id
_entity_poly.type
_entity_poly.pdbx_seq_one_letter_code
_entity_poly.pdbx_strand_id
1 'polypeptide(L)'
;MEVTALISAVKDFLLSCVANSPGEFCVVEQARQPVSEKMPIADQLFKEMSHCLYDLKALCSILTQRAQGKEPNLSLLLGIRYKLVAELDLQQKTLSKKLLDVCQLRKDIDELRTIMSDRYAQDMGDNCITQ
;
A
#
# COMPACT_ATOMS: atom_id res chain seq x y z
N MET A 1 -27.00 -15.17 13.52
CA MET A 1 -26.28 -14.12 14.28
C MET A 1 -24.96 -14.69 14.83
N GLU A 2 -24.03 -15.12 13.98
CA GLU A 2 -22.83 -15.82 14.49
C GLU A 2 -21.52 -15.30 13.90
N VAL A 3 -21.53 -14.88 12.64
CA VAL A 3 -20.30 -14.48 11.94
C VAL A 3 -19.80 -13.09 12.34
N THR A 4 -20.69 -12.11 12.52
CA THR A 4 -20.33 -10.77 13.01
C THR A 4 -19.81 -10.81 14.46
N ALA A 5 -20.38 -11.70 15.28
CA ALA A 5 -19.93 -11.90 16.66
C ALA A 5 -18.52 -12.52 16.70
N LEU A 6 -18.24 -13.50 15.83
CA LEU A 6 -16.90 -14.09 15.70
C LEU A 6 -15.85 -13.07 15.21
N ILE A 7 -16.20 -12.23 14.23
CA ILE A 7 -15.31 -11.15 13.76
C ILE A 7 -15.04 -10.15 14.88
N SER A 8 -16.07 -9.78 15.67
CA SER A 8 -15.88 -8.89 16.83
C SER A 8 -14.95 -9.52 17.86
N ALA A 9 -15.18 -10.79 18.22
CA ALA A 9 -14.35 -11.50 19.20
C ALA A 9 -12.88 -11.59 18.75
N VAL A 10 -12.61 -11.86 17.47
CA VAL A 10 -11.23 -11.90 16.93
C VAL A 10 -10.60 -10.51 16.95
N LYS A 11 -11.37 -9.45 16.64
CA LYS A 11 -10.90 -8.07 16.69
C LYS A 11 -10.58 -7.63 18.13
N ASP A 12 -11.42 -7.99 19.09
CA ASP A 12 -11.26 -7.62 20.50
C ASP A 12 -10.04 -8.33 21.12
N PHE A 13 -9.80 -9.59 20.75
CA PHE A 13 -8.58 -10.31 21.12
C PHE A 13 -7.32 -9.65 20.56
N LEU A 14 -7.33 -9.23 19.28
CA LEU A 14 -6.19 -8.53 18.66
C LEU A 14 -5.86 -7.21 19.35
N LEU A 15 -6.88 -6.42 19.71
CA LEU A 15 -6.72 -5.17 20.47
C LEU A 15 -6.10 -5.43 21.85
N SER A 16 -6.54 -6.48 22.54
CA SER A 16 -5.98 -6.88 23.84
C SER A 16 -4.51 -7.29 23.74
N CYS A 17 -4.12 -8.01 22.69
CA CYS A 17 -2.73 -8.39 22.47
C CYS A 17 -1.83 -7.17 22.15
N VAL A 18 -2.31 -6.21 21.35
CA VAL A 18 -1.56 -4.98 21.03
C VAL A 18 -1.38 -4.10 22.28
N ALA A 19 -2.37 -4.03 23.15
CA ALA A 19 -2.31 -3.23 24.38
C ALA A 19 -1.31 -3.78 25.43
N ASN A 20 -0.91 -5.04 25.33
CA ASN A 20 -0.07 -5.73 26.32
C ASN A 20 1.40 -5.92 25.89
N SER A 21 1.82 -5.40 24.73
CA SER A 21 3.22 -5.52 24.29
C SER A 21 3.99 -4.21 24.53
N PRO A 22 5.10 -4.20 25.28
CA PRO A 22 6.01 -3.07 25.30
C PRO A 22 6.62 -2.91 23.91
N GLY A 23 6.59 -1.69 23.38
CA GLY A 23 6.69 -1.41 21.95
C GLY A 23 7.96 -1.92 21.26
N GLU A 24 7.74 -2.64 20.17
CA GLU A 24 8.61 -2.66 18.98
C GLU A 24 7.72 -3.05 17.78
N PHE A 25 7.29 -2.06 17.01
CA PHE A 25 6.58 -2.27 15.75
C PHE A 25 7.64 -2.45 14.65
N CYS A 26 7.90 -3.68 14.21
CA CYS A 26 8.69 -3.90 13.00
C CYS A 26 7.81 -3.66 11.77
N VAL A 27 7.83 -2.43 11.24
CA VAL A 27 7.45 -2.16 9.86
C VAL A 27 8.49 -2.82 8.97
N VAL A 28 8.22 -4.04 8.50
CA VAL A 28 9.07 -4.69 7.49
C VAL A 28 8.75 -4.09 6.13
N GLU A 29 9.39 -2.96 5.84
CA GLU A 29 9.67 -2.50 4.49
C GLU A 29 10.71 -3.45 3.88
N GLN A 30 10.33 -4.15 2.81
CA GLN A 30 11.12 -5.22 2.24
C GLN A 30 12.23 -4.66 1.34
N ALA A 31 13.44 -4.53 1.88
CA ALA A 31 14.68 -4.42 1.11
C ALA A 31 15.83 -5.22 1.76
N ARG A 32 16.27 -6.26 1.04
CA ARG A 32 17.49 -7.10 1.20
C ARG A 32 17.54 -8.13 2.35
N GLN A 33 17.74 -9.40 1.94
CA GLN A 33 18.02 -10.62 2.75
C GLN A 33 19.47 -10.62 3.32
N PRO A 34 19.95 -11.63 4.08
CA PRO A 34 19.32 -12.64 4.96
C PRO A 34 19.98 -12.71 6.36
N VAL A 35 19.21 -12.66 7.45
CA VAL A 35 19.65 -13.21 8.76
C VAL A 35 18.45 -13.89 9.40
N SER A 36 18.63 -15.15 9.77
CA SER A 36 17.66 -15.95 10.52
C SER A 36 17.56 -15.44 11.96
N GLU A 37 16.99 -14.26 12.17
CA GLU A 37 16.46 -13.88 13.46
C GLU A 37 15.05 -14.46 13.56
N LYS A 38 14.87 -15.40 14.50
CA LYS A 38 13.54 -15.96 14.79
C LYS A 38 12.66 -14.79 15.21
N MET A 39 11.71 -14.43 14.35
CA MET A 39 10.68 -13.45 14.63
C MET A 39 10.08 -13.75 16.01
N PRO A 40 9.95 -12.75 16.90
CA PRO A 40 9.35 -12.96 18.22
C PRO A 40 8.03 -13.72 18.10
N ILE A 41 7.78 -14.66 19.03
CA ILE A 41 6.60 -15.53 18.99
C ILE A 41 5.30 -14.70 18.93
N ALA A 42 5.29 -13.54 19.60
CA ALA A 42 4.18 -12.60 19.55
C ALA A 42 3.91 -12.12 18.11
N ASP A 43 4.93 -11.71 17.37
CA ASP A 43 4.80 -11.23 15.99
C ASP A 43 4.35 -12.34 15.04
N GLN A 44 4.83 -13.57 15.24
CA GLN A 44 4.36 -14.73 14.48
C GLN A 44 2.89 -15.03 14.77
N LEU A 45 2.46 -14.92 16.03
CA LEU A 45 1.07 -15.09 16.44
C LEU A 45 0.18 -13.99 15.81
N PHE A 46 0.58 -12.72 15.89
CA PHE A 46 -0.16 -11.62 15.28
C PHE A 46 -0.32 -11.79 13.78
N LYS A 47 0.73 -12.25 13.09
CA LYS A 47 0.70 -12.53 11.67
C LYS A 47 -0.31 -13.63 11.35
N GLU A 48 -0.26 -14.74 12.07
CA GLU A 48 -1.20 -15.85 11.86
C GLU A 48 -2.65 -15.45 12.14
N MET A 49 -2.88 -14.73 13.24
CA MET A 49 -4.20 -14.20 13.58
C MET A 49 -4.75 -13.22 12.54
N SER A 50 -3.87 -12.40 11.96
CA SER A 50 -4.24 -11.49 10.88
C SER A 50 -4.67 -12.27 9.64
N HIS A 51 -3.96 -13.34 9.29
CA HIS A 51 -4.34 -14.24 8.20
C HIS A 51 -5.70 -14.89 8.44
N CYS A 52 -5.95 -15.43 9.64
CA CYS A 52 -7.24 -16.01 10.00
C CYS A 52 -8.40 -15.00 9.87
N LEU A 53 -8.19 -13.73 10.26
CA LEU A 53 -9.21 -12.69 10.13
C LEU A 53 -9.52 -12.37 8.66
N TYR A 54 -8.51 -12.37 7.77
CA TYR A 54 -8.73 -12.17 6.34
C TYR A 54 -9.54 -13.30 5.72
N ASP A 55 -9.22 -14.55 6.07
CA ASP A 55 -9.96 -15.72 5.59
C ASP A 55 -11.42 -15.68 6.07
N LEU A 56 -11.65 -15.33 7.34
CA LEU A 56 -13.01 -15.17 7.85
C LEU A 56 -13.80 -14.10 7.07
N LYS A 57 -13.20 -12.94 6.76
CA LYS A 57 -13.85 -11.89 5.96
C LYS A 57 -14.15 -12.35 4.53
N ALA A 58 -13.24 -13.09 3.91
CA ALA A 58 -13.44 -13.69 2.60
C ALA A 58 -14.67 -14.64 2.61
N LEU A 59 -14.75 -15.50 3.62
CA LEU A 59 -15.87 -16.41 3.81
C LEU A 59 -17.19 -15.66 4.03
N CYS A 60 -17.20 -14.56 4.79
CA CYS A 60 -18.39 -13.71 4.94
C CYS A 60 -18.91 -13.17 3.62
N SER A 61 -17.99 -12.71 2.75
CA SER A 61 -18.33 -12.18 1.43
C SER A 61 -18.99 -13.25 0.56
N ILE A 62 -18.43 -14.46 0.54
CA ILE A 62 -18.98 -15.62 -0.18
C ILE A 62 -20.37 -15.97 0.34
N LEU A 63 -20.53 -16.09 1.65
CA LEU A 63 -21.82 -16.42 2.27
C LEU A 63 -22.88 -15.37 1.95
N THR A 64 -22.49 -14.09 1.94
CA THR A 64 -23.37 -12.98 1.56
C THR A 64 -23.76 -13.04 0.08
N GLN A 65 -22.81 -13.31 -0.82
CA GLN A 65 -23.07 -13.47 -2.25
C GLN A 65 -24.07 -14.60 -2.50
N ARG A 66 -23.86 -15.77 -1.87
CA ARG A 66 -24.79 -16.90 -1.98
C ARG A 66 -26.17 -16.60 -1.39
N ALA A 67 -26.24 -15.94 -0.24
CA ALA A 67 -27.52 -15.54 0.36
C ALA A 67 -28.32 -14.59 -0.54
N GLN A 68 -27.63 -13.79 -1.37
CA GLN A 68 -28.24 -12.93 -2.39
C GLN A 68 -28.54 -13.65 -3.72
N GLY A 69 -28.32 -14.96 -3.81
CA GLY A 69 -28.49 -15.73 -5.04
C GLY A 69 -27.44 -15.44 -6.12
N LYS A 70 -26.34 -14.77 -5.76
CA LYS A 70 -25.22 -14.47 -6.67
C LYS A 70 -24.23 -15.62 -6.65
N GLU A 71 -23.56 -15.82 -7.78
CA GLU A 71 -22.45 -16.76 -7.85
C GLU A 71 -21.31 -16.28 -6.93
N PRO A 72 -20.82 -17.14 -6.01
CA PRO A 72 -19.73 -16.77 -5.13
C PRO A 72 -18.45 -16.57 -5.93
N ASN A 73 -17.64 -15.59 -5.56
CA ASN A 73 -16.34 -15.39 -6.18
C ASN A 73 -15.45 -16.63 -5.91
N LEU A 74 -15.07 -17.31 -6.99
CA LEU A 74 -14.33 -18.57 -6.92
C LEU A 74 -12.91 -18.38 -6.36
N SER A 75 -12.24 -17.27 -6.67
CA SER A 75 -10.91 -16.94 -6.14
C SER A 75 -10.92 -16.77 -4.61
N LEU A 76 -12.00 -16.17 -4.11
CA LEU A 76 -12.34 -16.04 -2.70
C LEU A 76 -12.54 -17.41 -2.05
N LEU A 77 -13.34 -18.26 -2.68
CA LEU A 77 -13.71 -19.58 -2.18
C LEU A 77 -12.52 -20.54 -2.11
N LEU A 78 -11.60 -20.43 -3.05
CA LEU A 78 -10.40 -21.27 -3.12
C LEU A 78 -9.29 -20.84 -2.16
N GLY A 79 -9.49 -19.79 -1.35
CA GLY A 79 -8.55 -19.36 -0.31
C GLY A 79 -7.17 -18.99 -0.86
N ILE A 80 -7.08 -18.56 -2.13
CA ILE A 80 -5.81 -18.34 -2.83
C ILE A 80 -5.17 -17.02 -2.37
N ARG A 81 -4.87 -16.83 -1.07
CA ARG A 81 -4.08 -15.73 -0.48
C ARG A 81 -4.23 -14.33 -1.13
N TYR A 82 -5.41 -14.00 -1.66
CA TYR A 82 -5.59 -12.92 -2.62
C TYR A 82 -6.08 -11.67 -1.88
N LYS A 83 -5.26 -10.62 -1.81
CA LYS A 83 -5.63 -9.20 -1.98
C LYS A 83 -4.60 -8.25 -1.43
N LEU A 84 -3.85 -8.59 -0.37
CA LEU A 84 -2.82 -7.67 0.12
C LEU A 84 -1.71 -7.45 -0.93
N VAL A 85 -1.27 -8.49 -1.63
CA VAL A 85 -0.29 -8.35 -2.72
C VAL A 85 -0.87 -7.59 -3.93
N ALA A 86 -2.15 -7.76 -4.25
CA ALA A 86 -2.75 -7.15 -5.45
C ALA A 86 -3.15 -5.68 -5.25
N GLU A 87 -3.69 -5.31 -4.09
CA GLU A 87 -4.01 -3.92 -3.77
C GLU A 87 -2.72 -3.11 -3.49
N LEU A 88 -1.70 -3.71 -2.84
CA LEU A 88 -0.37 -3.09 -2.74
C LEU A 88 0.31 -2.93 -4.11
N ASP A 89 0.23 -3.92 -5.01
CA ASP A 89 0.79 -3.81 -6.38
C ASP A 89 0.07 -2.75 -7.23
N LEU A 90 -1.26 -2.64 -7.12
CA LEU A 90 -2.02 -1.59 -7.81
C LEU A 90 -1.74 -0.19 -7.24
N GLN A 91 -1.61 -0.05 -5.92
CA GLN A 91 -1.21 1.21 -5.29
C GLN A 91 0.24 1.56 -5.64
N GLN A 92 1.15 0.60 -5.63
CA GLN A 92 2.56 0.79 -6.00
C GLN A 92 2.68 1.21 -7.47
N LYS A 93 1.94 0.58 -8.40
CA LYS A 93 1.85 1.02 -9.80
C LYS A 93 1.28 2.43 -9.95
N THR A 94 0.27 2.79 -9.16
CA THR A 94 -0.33 4.13 -9.18
C THR A 94 0.65 5.19 -8.66
N LEU A 95 1.38 4.89 -7.58
CA LEU A 95 2.41 5.77 -7.03
C LEU A 95 3.62 5.89 -7.95
N SER A 96 4.05 4.81 -8.61
CA SER A 96 5.11 4.85 -9.61
C SER A 96 4.72 5.71 -10.81
N LYS A 97 3.48 5.63 -11.28
CA LYS A 97 2.99 6.53 -12.34
C LYS A 97 3.01 7.99 -11.90
N LYS A 98 2.46 8.30 -10.72
CA LYS A 98 2.49 9.67 -10.16
C LYS A 98 3.92 10.18 -9.98
N LEU A 99 4.86 9.32 -9.60
CA LEU A 99 6.27 9.68 -9.49
C LEU A 99 6.87 10.03 -10.86
N LEU A 100 6.56 9.26 -11.91
CA LEU A 100 6.96 9.58 -13.28
C LEU A 100 6.37 10.92 -13.73
N ASP A 101 5.09 11.16 -13.45
CA ASP A 101 4.42 12.42 -13.80
C ASP A 101 5.10 13.61 -13.10
N VAL A 102 5.45 13.49 -11.81
CA VAL A 102 6.17 14.53 -11.06
C VAL A 102 7.61 14.70 -11.55
N CYS A 103 8.29 13.62 -11.92
CA CYS A 103 9.62 13.70 -12.53
C CYS A 103 9.60 14.40 -13.89
N GLN A 104 8.56 14.18 -14.69
CA GLN A 104 8.39 14.86 -15.97
C GLN A 104 8.11 16.34 -15.76
N LEU A 105 7.18 16.67 -14.84
CA LEU A 105 6.91 18.05 -14.47
C LEU A 105 8.19 18.80 -14.02
N ARG A 106 9.09 18.13 -13.30
CA ARG A 106 10.38 18.72 -12.92
C ARG A 106 11.23 19.06 -14.15
N LYS A 107 11.30 18.17 -15.15
CA LYS A 107 12.02 18.45 -16.40
C LYS A 107 11.40 19.60 -17.17
N ASP A 108 10.07 19.65 -17.25
CA ASP A 108 9.35 20.72 -17.94
C ASP A 108 9.61 22.08 -17.26
N ILE A 109 9.67 22.11 -15.92
CA ILE A 109 10.07 23.30 -15.16
C ILE A 109 11.50 23.72 -15.49
N ASP A 110 12.44 22.78 -15.53
CA ASP A 110 13.84 23.07 -15.84
C ASP A 110 14.00 23.58 -17.29
N GLU A 111 13.28 23.00 -18.24
CA GLU A 111 13.23 23.47 -19.63
C GLU A 111 12.65 24.89 -19.73
N LEU A 112 11.55 25.16 -19.03
CA LEU A 112 10.97 26.50 -18.97
C LEU A 112 11.95 27.51 -18.39
N ARG A 113 12.70 27.14 -17.33
CA ARG A 113 13.75 27.99 -16.77
C ARG A 113 14.86 28.28 -17.77
N THR A 114 15.27 27.28 -18.57
CA THR A 114 16.26 27.48 -19.65
C THR A 114 15.72 28.45 -20.69
N ILE A 115 14.50 28.23 -21.20
CA ILE A 115 13.88 29.11 -22.20
C ILE A 115 13.78 30.55 -21.68
N MET A 116 13.34 30.75 -20.43
CA MET A 116 13.27 32.07 -19.83
C MET A 116 14.65 32.72 -19.70
N SER A 117 15.66 31.93 -19.32
CA SER A 117 17.03 32.42 -19.19
C SER A 117 17.65 32.79 -20.53
N ASP A 118 17.40 32.00 -21.57
CA ASP A 118 17.86 32.27 -22.94
C ASP A 118 17.20 33.54 -23.50
N ARG A 119 15.89 33.71 -23.27
CA ARG A 119 15.17 34.94 -23.65
C ARG A 119 15.71 36.14 -22.91
N TYR A 120 15.94 36.03 -21.62
CA TYR A 120 16.55 37.11 -20.84
C TYR A 120 17.96 37.46 -21.35
N ALA A 121 18.79 36.46 -21.66
CA ALA A 121 20.11 36.68 -22.22
C ALA A 121 20.05 37.34 -23.61
N GLN A 122 19.10 36.94 -24.44
CA GLN A 122 18.85 37.54 -25.75
C GLN A 122 18.41 39.00 -25.62
N ASP A 123 17.42 39.29 -24.77
CA ASP A 123 16.91 40.65 -24.56
C ASP A 123 17.99 41.58 -23.98
N MET A 124 18.85 41.06 -23.11
CA MET A 124 20.01 41.79 -22.60
C MET A 124 21.09 42.03 -23.66
N GLY A 125 21.24 41.12 -24.63
CA GLY A 125 22.13 41.27 -25.77
C GLY A 125 21.60 42.25 -26.83
N ASP A 126 20.31 42.17 -27.16
CA ASP A 126 19.66 42.98 -28.18
C ASP A 126 19.51 44.46 -27.76
N ASN A 127 19.53 44.75 -26.44
CA ASN A 127 19.54 46.10 -25.88
C ASN A 127 20.94 46.73 -25.73
N CYS A 128 22.00 46.07 -26.24
CA CYS A 128 23.36 46.59 -26.15
C CYS A 128 23.63 47.67 -27.22
N ILE A 129 23.38 48.95 -26.89
CA ILE A 129 23.90 50.07 -27.68
C ILE A 129 25.36 50.27 -27.29
N THR A 130 26.29 49.90 -28.17
CA THR A 130 27.68 50.32 -28.05
C THR A 130 27.76 51.84 -28.26
N GLN A 131 28.25 52.57 -27.25
CA GLN A 131 28.64 53.98 -27.36
C GLN A 131 30.10 54.10 -27.80
#